data_AF-A0A840ZT62-F1
#
_entry.id   AF-A0A840ZT62-F1
#
_cell.length_a   1.000
_cell.length_b   1.000
_cell.length_c   1.000
_cell.angle_alpha   90.00
_cell.angle_beta   90.00
_cell.angle_gamma   90.00
#
_symmetry.space_group_name_H-M   'P 1'
#
loop_
_entity.id
_entity.type
_entity.pdbx_description
1 polymer ?
#
loop_
_entity_poly.entity_id
_entity_poly.type
_entity_poly.pdbx_seq_one_letter_code
_entity_poly.pdbx_strand_id
1 'polypeptide(L)'
;MSAKVVTDQAELSQTEARLNELIRGCADEQSVVYLDPGRARADTSSRISTLVLFDHLRPTMVGYAILGDASEETVGRMMAR
;
A
#
# COMPACT_ATOMS: atom_id res chain seq x y z
N MET A 1 2.22 -34.42 3.60
CA MET A 1 2.01 -33.68 2.33
C MET A 1 1.70 -32.24 2.69
N SER A 2 2.69 -31.35 2.60
CA SER A 2 2.54 -29.93 2.94
C SER A 2 2.02 -29.20 1.70
N ALA A 3 0.84 -28.59 1.81
CA ALA A 3 0.23 -27.83 0.72
C ALA A 3 1.15 -26.64 0.40
N LYS A 4 1.85 -26.73 -0.73
CA LYS A 4 2.54 -25.60 -1.33
C LYS A 4 1.44 -24.64 -1.79
N VAL A 5 1.11 -23.67 -0.96
CA VAL A 5 0.29 -22.53 -1.33
C VAL A 5 1.13 -21.73 -2.33
N VAL A 6 1.02 -22.10 -3.60
CA VAL A 6 1.50 -21.31 -4.74
C VAL A 6 0.32 -20.43 -5.10
N THR A 7 0.12 -19.34 -4.35
CA THR A 7 -0.86 -18.33 -4.74
C THR A 7 -0.29 -17.55 -5.91
N ASP A 8 -1.07 -17.40 -6.98
CA ASP A 8 -0.68 -16.58 -8.13
C ASP A 8 -0.60 -15.11 -7.69
N GLN A 9 0.45 -14.40 -8.12
CA GLN A 9 0.65 -12.98 -7.84
C GLN A 9 -0.52 -12.13 -8.33
N ALA A 10 -1.18 -12.55 -9.42
CA ALA A 10 -2.38 -11.90 -9.93
C ALA A 10 -3.59 -12.07 -8.99
N GLU A 11 -3.75 -13.24 -8.37
CA GLU A 11 -4.81 -13.51 -7.37
C GLU A 11 -4.57 -12.72 -6.09
N LEU A 12 -3.32 -12.62 -5.63
CA LEU A 12 -2.95 -11.77 -4.49
C LEU A 12 -3.25 -10.30 -4.78
N SER A 13 -2.90 -9.82 -5.97
CA SER A 13 -3.17 -8.43 -6.37
C SER A 13 -4.68 -8.13 -6.43
N GLN A 14 -5.51 -9.06 -6.89
CA GLN A 14 -6.97 -8.90 -6.85
C GLN A 14 -7.52 -8.91 -5.42
N THR A 15 -7.00 -9.79 -4.57
CA THR A 15 -7.40 -9.88 -3.16
C THR A 15 -7.06 -8.60 -2.41
N GLU A 16 -5.85 -8.07 -2.61
CA GLU A 16 -5.40 -6.80 -2.05
C GLU A 16 -6.25 -5.63 -2.55
N ALA A 17 -6.55 -5.57 -3.86
CA ALA A 17 -7.42 -4.55 -4.43
C ALA A 17 -8.82 -4.58 -3.79
N ARG A 18 -9.41 -5.77 -3.66
CA ARG A 18 -10.73 -5.94 -3.05
C ARG A 18 -10.73 -5.58 -1.57
N LEU A 19 -9.70 -5.96 -0.83
CA LEU A 19 -9.55 -5.60 0.58
C LEU A 19 -9.45 -4.07 0.74
N ASN A 20 -8.64 -3.41 -0.08
CA ASN A 20 -8.49 -1.96 -0.08
C ASN A 20 -9.81 -1.23 -0.38
N GLU A 21 -10.62 -1.74 -1.33
CA GLU A 21 -11.96 -1.20 -1.58
C GLU A 21 -12.86 -1.29 -0.34
N LEU A 22 -12.85 -2.44 0.35
CA LEU A 22 -13.67 -2.64 1.55
C LEU A 22 -13.23 -1.73 2.69
N ILE A 23 -11.92 -1.61 2.94
CA ILE A 23 -11.36 -0.73 3.98
C ILE A 23 -11.70 0.73 3.66
N ARG A 24 -11.57 1.14 2.39
CA ARG A 24 -11.94 2.49 1.96
C ARG A 24 -13.41 2.79 2.24
N GLY A 25 -14.30 1.81 2.06
CA GLY A 25 -15.73 1.95 2.37
C GLY A 25 -16.04 2.21 3.85
N CYS A 26 -15.08 1.99 4.76
CA CYS A 26 -15.23 2.28 6.18
C CYS A 26 -14.85 3.72 6.56
N ALA A 27 -14.22 4.49 5.67
CA ALA A 27 -13.84 5.88 5.94
C ALA A 27 -15.06 6.82 5.83
N ASP A 28 -15.14 7.79 6.74
CA ASP A 28 -16.16 8.84 6.74
C ASP A 28 -15.64 10.18 6.19
N GLU A 29 -14.34 10.25 5.89
CA GLU A 29 -13.62 11.44 5.41
C GLU A 29 -13.69 12.66 6.34
N GLN A 30 -14.09 12.43 7.60
CA GLN A 30 -14.20 13.45 8.65
C GLN A 30 -13.32 13.12 9.85
N SER A 31 -13.55 11.96 10.45
CA SER A 31 -12.85 11.45 11.63
C SER A 31 -11.96 10.25 11.29
N VAL A 32 -12.31 9.50 10.24
CA VAL A 32 -11.57 8.36 9.72
C VAL A 32 -11.36 8.57 8.23
N VAL A 33 -10.10 8.59 7.80
CA VAL A 33 -9.70 8.82 6.41
C VAL A 33 -8.93 7.61 5.91
N TYR A 34 -9.23 7.21 4.68
CA TYR A 34 -8.51 6.15 4.00
C TYR A 34 -7.29 6.68 3.26
N LEU A 35 -6.17 5.96 3.36
CA LEU A 35 -4.92 6.27 2.67
C LEU A 35 -4.43 5.04 1.89
N ASP A 36 -3.99 5.25 0.65
CA ASP A 36 -3.36 4.23 -0.20
C ASP A 36 -1.95 4.68 -0.66
N PRO A 37 -1.00 4.89 0.27
CA PRO A 37 0.36 5.29 -0.08
C PRO A 37 1.12 4.13 -0.76
N GLY A 38 0.59 2.91 -0.64
CA GLY A 38 1.17 1.70 -1.22
C GLY A 38 1.35 1.79 -2.73
N ARG A 39 0.46 2.50 -3.44
CA ARG A 39 0.53 2.74 -4.89
C ARG A 39 1.80 3.48 -5.32
N ALA A 40 2.35 4.35 -4.48
CA ALA A 40 3.54 5.13 -4.81
C ALA A 40 4.83 4.28 -4.90
N ARG A 41 4.80 3.04 -4.41
CA ARG A 41 5.96 2.13 -4.39
C ARG A 41 6.17 1.36 -5.70
N ALA A 42 5.15 1.28 -6.53
CA ALA A 42 5.21 0.56 -7.80
C ALA A 42 5.56 1.51 -8.95
N ASP A 43 6.32 1.01 -9.92
CA ASP A 43 6.58 1.73 -11.17
C ASP A 43 5.36 1.69 -12.11
N THR A 44 5.46 2.34 -13.27
CA THR A 44 4.41 2.37 -14.29
C THR A 44 4.07 1.01 -14.89
N SER A 45 4.88 -0.02 -14.63
CA SER A 45 4.66 -1.41 -15.03
C SER A 45 4.21 -2.29 -13.86
N SER A 46 3.76 -1.68 -12.75
CA SER A 46 3.32 -2.35 -11.52
C SER A 46 4.40 -3.22 -10.87
N ARG A 47 5.69 -2.91 -11.08
CA ARG A 47 6.80 -3.60 -10.44
C ARG A 47 7.28 -2.82 -9.22
N ILE A 48 7.72 -3.55 -8.20
CA ILE A 48 8.31 -2.95 -7.00
C ILE A 48 9.77 -3.35 -6.95
N SER A 49 10.65 -2.35 -6.87
CA SER A 49 12.10 -2.56 -6.76
C SER A 49 12.48 -3.17 -5.41
N THR A 50 13.52 -4.00 -5.40
CA THR A 50 14.11 -4.51 -4.14
C THR A 50 14.78 -3.41 -3.31
N LEU A 51 15.08 -2.25 -3.92
CA LEU A 51 15.48 -1.05 -3.19
C LEU A 51 14.33 -0.47 -2.35
N VAL A 52 13.09 -0.77 -2.71
CA VAL A 52 11.88 -0.31 -2.00
C VAL A 52 11.41 -1.38 -1.02
N LEU A 53 11.31 -2.65 -1.46
CA LEU A 53 10.96 -3.82 -0.64
C LEU A 53 12.04 -4.90 -0.76
N PHE A 54 12.93 -5.02 0.22
CA PHE A 54 14.12 -5.90 0.09
C PHE A 54 13.79 -7.40 0.01
N ASP A 55 12.62 -7.80 0.52
CA ASP A 55 12.11 -9.17 0.48
C ASP A 55 10.72 -9.26 -0.15
N HIS A 56 10.34 -8.25 -0.95
CA HIS A 56 9.01 -8.10 -1.56
C HIS A 56 7.85 -7.87 -0.58
N LEU A 57 8.12 -7.62 0.71
CA LEU A 57 7.09 -7.36 1.71
C LEU A 57 7.44 -6.16 2.61
N ARG A 58 8.61 -6.20 3.23
CA ARG A 58 9.07 -5.22 4.20
C ARG A 58 9.73 -4.03 3.51
N PRO A 59 9.31 -2.78 3.80
CA PRO A 59 9.97 -1.60 3.26
C PRO A 59 11.40 -1.45 3.75
N THR A 60 12.27 -1.00 2.86
CA THR A 60 13.58 -0.43 3.23
C THR A 60 13.40 1.00 3.74
N MET A 61 14.50 1.66 4.14
CA MET A 61 14.49 3.10 4.41
C MET A 61 13.96 3.94 3.24
N VAL A 62 14.31 3.58 2.00
CA VAL A 62 13.79 4.24 0.80
C VAL A 62 12.29 3.98 0.66
N GLY A 63 11.84 2.74 0.91
CA GLY A 63 10.42 2.41 0.89
C GLY A 63 9.61 3.17 1.94
N TYR A 64 10.14 3.35 3.15
CA TYR A 64 9.50 4.19 4.17
C TYR A 64 9.46 5.67 3.79
N ALA A 65 10.53 6.20 3.17
CA ALA A 65 10.54 7.57 2.70
C ALA A 65 9.45 7.82 1.64
N ILE A 66 9.30 6.91 0.67
CA ILE A 66 8.23 6.98 -0.36
C ILE A 66 6.84 6.94 0.29
N LEU A 67 6.62 6.05 1.27
CA LEU A 67 5.33 5.96 1.97
C LEU A 67 5.03 7.22 2.78
N GLY A 68 6.05 7.82 3.41
CA GLY A 68 5.94 9.06 4.17
C GLY A 68 5.56 10.23 3.27
N ASP A 69 6.31 10.43 2.18
CA ASP A 69 6.07 11.47 1.18
C ASP A 69 4.67 11.37 0.57
N ALA A 70 4.24 10.16 0.19
CA ALA A 70 2.90 9.91 -0.34
C ALA A 70 1.76 10.16 0.67
N SER A 71 2.06 10.16 1.98
CA SER A 71 1.09 10.41 3.04
C SER A 71 1.08 11.87 3.51
N GLU A 72 2.15 12.62 3.22
CA GLU A 72 2.44 13.92 3.83
C GLU A 72 1.32 14.94 3.60
N GLU A 73 0.86 15.09 2.36
CA GLU A 73 -0.18 16.08 2.03
C GLU A 73 -1.48 15.81 2.81
N THR A 74 -1.91 14.55 2.87
CA THR A 74 -3.17 14.21 3.54
C THR A 74 -3.05 14.37 5.05
N VAL A 75 -1.95 13.94 5.66
CA VAL A 75 -1.70 14.17 7.08
C VAL A 75 -1.62 15.67 7.39
N GLY A 76 -0.94 16.45 6.54
CA GLY A 76 -0.87 17.90 6.66
C GLY A 76 -2.25 18.58 6.64
N ARG A 77 -3.13 18.17 5.72
CA ARG A 77 -4.53 18.65 5.68
C ARG A 77 -5.32 18.33 6.95
N MET A 78 -5.07 17.17 7.57
CA MET A 78 -5.72 16.81 8.83
C MET A 78 -5.22 17.64 10.00
N MET A 79 -3.92 17.94 10.04
CA MET A 79 -3.31 18.71 11.13
C MET A 79 -3.54 20.21 11.03
N ALA A 80 -3.83 20.72 9.84
CA ALA A 80 -4.13 22.14 9.60
C ALA A 80 -5.61 22.52 9.89
N ARG A 81 -6.44 21.54 10.28
CA ARG A 81 -7.78 21.76 10.83
C ARG A 81 -7.70 22.07 12.32
#